data_AF-A0AAD5E210-F1
#
_entry.id   AF-A0AAD5E210-F1
#
_cell.length_a   1.000
_cell.length_b   1.000
_cell.length_c   1.000
_cell.angle_alpha   90.00
_cell.angle_beta   90.00
_cell.angle_gamma   90.00
#
_symmetry.space_group_name_H-M   'P 1'
#
loop_
_entity.id
_entity.type
_entity.pdbx_description
1 polymer ?
#
loop_
_entity_poly.entity_id
_entity_poly.type
_entity_poly.pdbx_seq_one_letter_code
_entity_poly.pdbx_strand_id
1 'polypeptide(L)'
;MGWFEWLAELLDLPQPPRPAPGTHEARLEELRVGALLKKELAKPAGQRDEALVWRLRVDVHERHLANAKADVARCARHAAFYEQPDSQQCCAAAGWVRQRVAASYRAQHGYHSWIVVQQSSEELAAAHARRPAVIAAEPMLRLELSGTLQQVPPRMDMCSECAQLLEQLELTEGSCQACADVTLRRYQEWGMQKAVPTAAAVSSGAAAAAAADLHMGEQQQQQQCVGDSDAGGAEGGPVLPRQQPPQ
;
A
#
# COMPACT_ATOMS: atom_id res chain seq x y z
N MET A 1 53.06 13.25 9.99
CA MET A 1 51.93 12.43 9.55
C MET A 1 52.06 11.06 10.14
N GLY A 2 51.21 10.75 11.12
CA GLY A 2 51.18 9.44 11.76
C GLY A 2 50.36 8.45 10.94
N TRP A 3 50.74 7.17 10.93
CA TRP A 3 50.01 6.11 10.23
C TRP A 3 48.51 6.00 10.64
N PHE A 4 48.16 6.48 11.84
CA PHE A 4 46.76 6.61 12.30
C PHE A 4 45.96 7.71 11.57
N GLU A 5 46.58 8.82 11.18
CA GLU A 5 45.92 9.87 10.37
C GLU A 5 45.64 9.34 8.96
N TRP A 6 46.61 8.61 8.39
CA TRP A 6 46.45 7.94 7.09
C TRP A 6 45.34 6.87 7.11
N LEU A 7 45.19 6.11 8.20
CA LEU A 7 44.09 5.15 8.36
C LEU A 7 42.74 5.83 8.60
N ALA A 8 42.71 6.97 9.31
CA ALA A 8 41.49 7.75 9.49
C ALA A 8 41.01 8.31 8.13
N GLU A 9 41.90 8.84 7.30
CA GLU A 9 41.60 9.27 5.93
C GLU A 9 41.16 8.11 5.01
N LEU A 10 41.72 6.91 5.21
CA LEU A 10 41.29 5.70 4.49
C LEU A 10 39.92 5.17 4.97
N LEU A 11 39.53 5.45 6.21
CA LEU A 11 38.22 5.10 6.77
C LEU A 11 37.17 6.20 6.51
N ASP A 12 37.60 7.41 6.22
CA ASP A 12 36.80 8.52 5.66
C ASP A 12 36.57 8.38 4.14
N LEU A 13 36.80 7.18 3.58
CA LEU A 13 36.35 6.88 2.23
C LEU A 13 34.85 7.21 2.14
N PRO A 14 34.44 8.01 1.14
CA PRO A 14 33.04 8.37 0.97
C PRO A 14 32.23 7.10 0.92
N GLN A 15 31.26 6.97 1.83
CA GLN A 15 30.38 5.82 1.83
C GLN A 15 29.77 5.68 0.43
N PRO A 16 29.71 4.45 -0.11
CA PRO A 16 29.08 4.23 -1.39
C PRO A 16 27.67 4.82 -1.34
N PRO A 17 27.20 5.46 -2.43
CA PRO A 17 25.89 6.08 -2.45
C PRO A 17 24.84 5.04 -2.07
N ARG A 18 23.87 5.46 -1.24
CA ARG A 18 22.77 4.57 -0.86
C ARG A 18 22.02 4.11 -2.13
N PRO A 19 21.69 2.81 -2.26
CA PRO A 19 20.90 2.33 -3.39
C PRO A 19 19.56 3.07 -3.50
N ALA A 20 19.07 3.24 -4.72
CA ALA A 20 17.80 3.94 -4.96
C ALA A 20 16.63 3.13 -4.35
N PRO A 21 15.69 3.78 -3.64
CA PRO A 21 14.56 3.07 -3.03
C PRO A 21 13.74 2.25 -4.03
N GLY A 22 13.33 1.06 -3.61
CA GLY A 22 12.53 0.13 -4.42
C GLY A 22 13.33 -0.71 -5.41
N THR A 23 14.65 -0.49 -5.55
CA THR A 23 15.51 -1.41 -6.32
C THR A 23 15.81 -2.70 -5.55
N HIS A 24 16.30 -3.70 -6.27
CA HIS A 24 16.73 -4.96 -5.66
C HIS A 24 17.88 -4.74 -4.66
N GLU A 25 18.83 -3.87 -4.97
CA GLU A 25 19.98 -3.53 -4.12
C GLU A 25 19.54 -2.84 -2.83
N ALA A 26 18.56 -1.94 -2.90
CA ALA A 26 18.01 -1.29 -1.71
C ALA A 26 17.33 -2.29 -0.76
N ARG A 27 16.66 -3.32 -1.32
CA ARG A 27 16.06 -4.40 -0.53
C ARG A 27 17.11 -5.32 0.08
N LEU A 28 18.16 -5.67 -0.67
CA LEU A 28 19.28 -6.44 -0.13
C LEU A 28 19.97 -5.71 1.02
N GLU A 29 20.13 -4.40 0.88
CA GLU A 29 20.73 -3.57 1.92
C GLU A 29 19.84 -3.45 3.15
N GLU A 30 18.52 -3.29 2.99
CA GLU A 30 17.55 -3.38 4.10
C GLU A 30 17.67 -4.72 4.85
N LEU A 31 17.71 -5.84 4.12
CA LEU A 31 17.89 -7.18 4.70
C LEU A 31 19.23 -7.32 5.41
N ARG A 32 20.31 -6.78 4.85
CA ARG A 32 21.65 -6.79 5.45
C ARG A 32 21.67 -6.06 6.79
N VAL A 33 21.15 -4.83 6.84
CA VAL A 33 21.08 -4.05 8.08
C VAL A 33 20.13 -4.72 9.10
N GLY A 34 19.00 -5.27 8.64
CA GLY A 34 18.09 -6.07 9.48
C GLY A 34 18.76 -7.30 10.08
N ALA A 35 19.61 -8.00 9.33
CA ALA A 35 20.38 -9.13 9.83
C ALA A 35 21.40 -8.71 10.90
N LEU A 36 22.06 -7.55 10.74
CA LEU A 36 22.95 -6.98 11.76
C LEU A 36 22.19 -6.64 13.04
N LEU A 37 21.01 -6.01 12.92
CA LEU A 37 20.15 -5.72 14.07
C LEU A 37 19.76 -6.99 14.81
N LYS A 38 19.32 -8.03 14.08
CA LYS A 38 18.98 -9.34 14.66
C LYS A 38 20.16 -9.97 15.39
N LYS A 39 21.36 -9.91 14.80
CA LYS A 39 22.60 -10.41 15.42
C LYS A 39 22.92 -9.69 16.73
N GLU A 40 22.77 -8.36 16.76
CA GLU A 40 23.03 -7.57 17.96
C GLU A 40 21.98 -7.85 19.06
N LEU A 41 20.70 -7.98 18.68
CA LEU A 41 19.63 -8.32 19.60
C LEU A 41 19.76 -9.73 20.19
N ALA A 42 20.36 -10.67 19.46
CA ALA A 42 20.60 -12.04 19.92
C ALA A 42 21.69 -12.15 20.99
N LYS A 43 22.49 -11.10 21.21
CA LYS A 43 23.49 -11.09 22.28
C LYS A 43 22.82 -11.08 23.66
N PRO A 44 23.42 -11.72 24.68
CA PRO A 44 22.94 -11.64 26.05
C PRO A 44 22.91 -10.20 26.59
N ALA A 45 22.04 -9.95 27.56
CA ALA A 45 22.01 -8.68 28.28
C ALA A 45 23.39 -8.40 28.91
N GLY A 46 23.93 -7.19 28.70
CA GLY A 46 25.28 -6.79 29.13
C GLY A 46 26.39 -6.97 28.08
N GLN A 47 26.17 -7.77 27.03
CA GLN A 47 27.09 -7.86 25.87
C GLN A 47 26.58 -7.11 24.63
N ARG A 48 25.33 -6.65 24.68
CA ARG A 48 24.68 -5.89 23.63
C ARG A 48 25.13 -4.43 23.68
N ASP A 49 25.53 -3.89 22.54
CA ASP A 49 25.72 -2.45 22.37
C ASP A 49 24.37 -1.80 22.08
N GLU A 50 23.74 -1.25 23.12
CA GLU A 50 22.41 -0.61 23.02
C GLU A 50 22.42 0.62 22.09
N ALA A 51 23.55 1.34 21.99
CA ALA A 51 23.69 2.47 21.08
C ALA A 51 23.73 2.00 19.63
N LEU A 52 24.40 0.87 19.36
CA LEU A 52 24.38 0.23 18.05
C LEU A 52 23.00 -0.33 17.70
N VAL A 53 22.31 -1.01 18.63
CA VAL A 53 20.94 -1.51 18.42
C VAL A 53 20.01 -0.37 18.03
N TRP A 54 20.07 0.74 18.75
CA TRP A 54 19.24 1.91 18.46
C TRP A 54 19.53 2.46 17.05
N ARG A 55 20.81 2.68 16.69
CA ARG A 55 21.20 3.16 15.35
C ARG A 55 20.73 2.21 14.25
N LEU A 56 20.94 0.90 14.42
CA LEU A 56 20.50 -0.10 13.46
C LEU A 56 18.98 -0.14 13.33
N ARG A 57 18.23 0.01 14.42
CA ARG A 57 16.76 0.08 14.39
C ARG A 57 16.27 1.27 13.57
N VAL A 58 16.84 2.46 13.81
CA VAL A 58 16.52 3.65 13.01
C VAL A 58 16.84 3.42 11.53
N ASP A 59 18.05 2.94 11.20
CA ASP A 59 18.47 2.71 9.81
C ASP A 59 17.59 1.67 9.09
N VAL A 60 17.19 0.58 9.77
CA VAL A 60 16.24 -0.40 9.23
C VAL A 60 14.90 0.25 8.90
N HIS A 61 14.31 1.01 9.85
CA HIS A 61 13.00 1.62 9.62
C HIS A 61 13.04 2.73 8.56
N GLU A 62 14.12 3.53 8.48
CA GLU A 62 14.30 4.52 7.41
C GLU A 62 14.31 3.85 6.03
N ARG A 63 15.10 2.77 5.88
CA ARG A 63 15.23 2.04 4.62
C ARG A 63 13.92 1.35 4.24
N HIS A 64 13.29 0.69 5.20
CA HIS A 64 12.00 0.04 5.00
C HIS A 64 10.94 1.05 4.55
N LEU A 65 10.85 2.21 5.21
CA LEU A 65 9.93 3.29 4.84
C LEU A 65 10.20 3.84 3.43
N ALA A 66 11.48 4.01 3.06
CA ALA A 66 11.85 4.47 1.72
C ALA A 66 11.45 3.46 0.64
N ASN A 67 11.73 2.17 0.86
CA ASN A 67 11.34 1.08 -0.06
C ASN A 67 9.81 0.95 -0.16
N ALA A 68 9.09 1.08 0.96
CA ALA A 68 7.64 1.07 0.98
C ALA A 68 7.04 2.21 0.14
N LYS A 69 7.56 3.43 0.27
CA LYS A 69 7.12 4.58 -0.55
C LYS A 69 7.37 4.35 -2.04
N ALA A 70 8.49 3.72 -2.41
CA ALA A 70 8.77 3.36 -3.79
C ALA A 70 7.78 2.30 -4.33
N ASP A 71 7.42 1.31 -3.51
CA ASP A 71 6.42 0.29 -3.85
C ASP A 71 5.03 0.91 -4.02
N VAL A 72 4.62 1.85 -3.16
CA VAL A 72 3.41 2.66 -3.33
C VAL A 72 3.40 3.36 -4.68
N ALA A 73 4.47 4.09 -5.00
CA ALA A 73 4.57 4.82 -6.26
C ALA A 73 4.53 3.88 -7.48
N ARG A 74 5.13 2.68 -7.38
CA ARG A 74 5.05 1.66 -8.42
C ARG A 74 3.62 1.17 -8.64
N CYS A 75 2.90 0.85 -7.55
CA CYS A 75 1.50 0.41 -7.63
C CYS A 75 0.61 1.50 -8.26
N ALA A 76 0.79 2.76 -7.86
CA ALA A 76 0.06 3.89 -8.45
C ALA A 76 0.30 4.01 -9.96
N ARG A 77 1.55 3.93 -10.41
CA ARG A 77 1.88 3.98 -11.85
C ARG A 77 1.26 2.83 -12.62
N HIS A 78 1.29 1.61 -12.08
CA HIS A 78 0.68 0.46 -12.74
C HIS A 78 -0.84 0.59 -12.80
N ALA A 79 -1.50 1.02 -11.73
CA ALA A 79 -2.94 1.29 -11.75
C ALA A 79 -3.30 2.28 -12.88
N ALA A 80 -2.61 3.42 -12.93
CA ALA A 80 -2.82 4.43 -13.96
C ALA A 80 -2.55 3.90 -15.39
N PHE A 81 -1.52 3.08 -15.57
CA PHE A 81 -1.21 2.47 -16.87
C PHE A 81 -2.36 1.59 -17.37
N TYR A 82 -2.93 0.74 -16.50
CA TYR A 82 -4.01 -0.17 -16.89
C TYR A 82 -5.39 0.51 -17.00
N GLU A 83 -5.58 1.65 -16.35
CA GLU A 83 -6.79 2.49 -16.52
C GLU A 83 -6.89 3.12 -17.90
N GLN A 84 -5.75 3.39 -18.54
CA GLN A 84 -5.76 3.95 -19.89
C GLN A 84 -6.29 2.92 -20.90
N PRO A 85 -7.23 3.32 -21.78
CA PRO A 85 -7.71 2.44 -22.84
C PRO A 85 -6.56 2.12 -23.78
N ASP A 86 -6.39 0.83 -24.08
CA ASP A 86 -5.44 0.39 -25.08
C ASP A 86 -6.10 0.44 -26.45
N SER A 87 -5.42 1.02 -27.43
CA SER A 87 -5.89 1.03 -28.81
C SER A 87 -5.76 -0.36 -29.46
N GLN A 88 -4.97 -1.27 -28.87
CA GLN A 88 -4.79 -2.64 -29.34
C GLN A 88 -5.28 -3.64 -28.29
N GLN A 89 -6.55 -4.05 -28.40
CA GLN A 89 -7.10 -5.12 -27.59
C GLN A 89 -6.70 -6.48 -28.18
N CYS A 90 -5.99 -7.30 -27.40
CA CYS A 90 -5.54 -8.62 -27.84
C CYS A 90 -6.65 -9.69 -27.86
N CYS A 91 -7.76 -9.47 -27.13
CA CYS A 91 -8.93 -10.36 -27.09
C CYS A 91 -10.17 -9.60 -26.61
N ALA A 92 -11.35 -10.23 -26.71
CA ALA A 92 -12.63 -9.64 -26.31
C ALA A 92 -12.67 -9.29 -24.80
N ALA A 93 -11.98 -10.06 -23.95
CA ALA A 93 -11.89 -9.80 -22.52
C ALA A 93 -10.84 -8.76 -22.12
N ALA A 94 -10.02 -8.25 -23.05
CA ALA A 94 -8.86 -7.42 -22.70
C ALA A 94 -9.23 -6.16 -21.90
N GLY A 95 -10.33 -5.48 -22.27
CA GLY A 95 -10.82 -4.30 -21.53
C GLY A 95 -11.20 -4.63 -20.08
N TRP A 96 -11.88 -5.75 -19.87
CA TRP A 96 -12.24 -6.23 -18.53
C TRP A 96 -10.99 -6.57 -17.70
N VAL A 97 -10.04 -7.30 -18.31
CA VAL A 97 -8.79 -7.71 -17.66
C VAL A 97 -8.01 -6.49 -17.19
N ARG A 98 -7.86 -5.47 -18.04
CA ARG A 98 -7.17 -4.21 -17.67
C ARG A 98 -7.85 -3.53 -16.49
N GLN A 99 -9.18 -3.44 -16.47
CA GLN A 99 -9.91 -2.84 -15.34
C GLN A 99 -9.73 -3.64 -14.05
N ARG A 100 -9.77 -4.99 -14.11
CA ARG A 100 -9.52 -5.87 -12.97
C ARG A 100 -8.08 -5.74 -12.44
N VAL A 101 -7.12 -5.59 -13.34
CA VAL A 101 -5.70 -5.35 -13.02
C VAL A 101 -5.52 -3.99 -12.36
N ALA A 102 -6.12 -2.94 -12.90
CA ALA A 102 -6.09 -1.61 -12.31
C ALA A 102 -6.68 -1.61 -10.90
N ALA A 103 -7.81 -2.29 -10.69
CA ALA A 103 -8.42 -2.45 -9.37
C ALA A 103 -7.48 -3.17 -8.38
N SER A 104 -6.79 -4.21 -8.83
CA SER A 104 -5.76 -4.90 -8.03
C SER A 104 -4.65 -3.96 -7.58
N TYR A 105 -4.06 -3.19 -8.51
CA TYR A 105 -3.00 -2.25 -8.17
C TYR A 105 -3.47 -1.09 -7.28
N ARG A 106 -4.72 -0.64 -7.40
CA ARG A 106 -5.31 0.32 -6.45
C ARG A 106 -5.43 -0.28 -5.04
N ALA A 107 -5.86 -1.54 -4.94
CA ALA A 107 -5.93 -2.26 -3.67
C ALA A 107 -4.53 -2.42 -3.04
N GLN A 108 -3.53 -2.83 -3.84
CA GLN A 108 -2.14 -2.93 -3.40
C GLN A 108 -1.55 -1.56 -3.01
N HIS A 109 -1.85 -0.51 -3.77
CA HIS A 109 -1.48 0.86 -3.42
C HIS A 109 -2.07 1.26 -2.06
N GLY A 110 -3.36 0.99 -1.83
CA GLY A 110 -4.02 1.23 -0.54
C GLY A 110 -3.36 0.45 0.60
N TYR A 111 -3.10 -0.85 0.38
CA TYR A 111 -2.38 -1.72 1.31
C TYR A 111 -1.00 -1.15 1.67
N HIS A 112 -0.15 -0.84 0.69
CA HIS A 112 1.19 -0.32 0.94
C HIS A 112 1.17 1.08 1.55
N SER A 113 0.27 1.95 1.10
CA SER A 113 0.19 3.33 1.60
C SER A 113 -0.27 3.38 3.05
N TRP A 114 -1.30 2.61 3.37
CA TRP A 114 -1.94 2.71 4.67
C TRP A 114 -1.27 1.80 5.69
N ILE A 115 -0.86 0.59 5.33
CA ILE A 115 -0.23 -0.34 6.28
C ILE A 115 1.25 -0.05 6.33
N VAL A 116 1.95 -0.23 5.22
CA VAL A 116 3.41 -0.25 5.24
C VAL A 116 3.94 1.16 5.51
N VAL A 117 3.48 2.18 4.80
CA VAL A 117 4.04 3.54 4.97
C VAL A 117 3.62 4.17 6.31
N GLN A 118 2.35 4.11 6.73
CA GLN A 118 1.95 4.71 8.01
C GLN A 118 2.58 3.99 9.20
N GLN A 119 2.52 2.66 9.22
CA GLN A 119 3.08 1.87 10.32
C GLN A 119 4.61 2.02 10.39
N SER A 120 5.30 2.00 9.24
CA SER A 120 6.76 2.23 9.21
C SER A 120 7.13 3.65 9.65
N SER A 121 6.29 4.64 9.36
CA SER A 121 6.49 6.01 9.83
C SER A 121 6.35 6.10 11.35
N GLU A 122 5.37 5.42 11.93
CA GLU A 122 5.20 5.32 13.38
C GLU A 122 6.35 4.55 14.04
N GLU A 123 6.78 3.42 13.48
CA GLU A 123 7.92 2.66 14.00
C GLU A 123 9.23 3.47 13.95
N LEU A 124 9.45 4.21 12.87
CA LEU A 124 10.59 5.13 12.76
C LEU A 124 10.51 6.25 13.79
N ALA A 125 9.35 6.90 13.94
CA ALA A 125 9.13 7.94 14.93
C ALA A 125 9.33 7.42 16.37
N ALA A 126 8.82 6.23 16.66
CA ALA A 126 8.99 5.55 17.94
C ALA A 126 10.46 5.20 18.21
N ALA A 127 11.20 4.73 17.20
CA ALA A 127 12.63 4.44 17.31
C ALA A 127 13.46 5.70 17.59
N HIS A 128 13.17 6.81 16.91
CA HIS A 128 13.81 8.11 17.22
C HIS A 128 13.50 8.58 18.64
N ALA A 129 12.24 8.47 19.06
CA ALA A 129 11.80 8.87 20.41
C ALA A 129 12.14 7.84 21.50
N ARG A 130 12.77 6.70 21.15
CA ARG A 130 13.10 5.59 22.06
C ARG A 130 11.91 5.09 22.88
N ARG A 131 10.73 5.07 22.25
CA ARG A 131 9.49 4.56 22.84
C ARG A 131 9.03 3.31 22.11
N PRO A 132 8.15 2.49 22.71
CA PRO A 132 7.45 1.44 21.98
C PRO A 132 6.61 2.04 20.84
N ALA A 133 6.57 1.34 19.71
CA ALA A 133 5.67 1.66 18.61
C ALA A 133 4.24 1.21 18.95
N VAL A 134 3.25 1.90 18.40
CA VAL A 134 1.84 1.47 18.42
C VAL A 134 1.41 0.99 17.03
N ILE A 135 0.28 0.28 16.97
CA ILE A 135 -0.36 -0.06 15.69
C ILE A 135 -1.11 1.19 15.22
N ALA A 136 -0.54 1.90 14.26
CA ALA A 136 -1.14 3.05 13.61
C ALA A 136 -2.18 2.64 12.55
N ALA A 137 -2.04 1.42 12.00
CA ALA A 137 -2.88 0.91 10.91
C ALA A 137 -3.07 -0.62 11.01
N GLU A 138 -4.31 -1.08 10.88
CA GLU A 138 -4.71 -2.49 10.94
C GLU A 138 -4.55 -3.24 9.61
N PRO A 139 -3.50 -4.05 9.40
CA PRO A 139 -3.13 -4.57 8.10
C PRO A 139 -4.27 -5.30 7.38
N MET A 140 -4.84 -4.67 6.34
CA MET A 140 -5.94 -5.21 5.53
C MET A 140 -5.79 -4.80 4.06
N LEU A 141 -5.75 -5.79 3.16
CA LEU A 141 -5.91 -5.56 1.72
C LEU A 141 -7.40 -5.39 1.43
N ARG A 142 -7.80 -4.24 0.87
CA ARG A 142 -9.18 -3.97 0.47
C ARG A 142 -9.27 -3.95 -1.05
N LEU A 143 -9.72 -5.06 -1.63
CA LEU A 143 -10.00 -5.15 -3.05
C LEU A 143 -11.46 -4.80 -3.32
N GLU A 144 -11.69 -3.59 -3.84
CA GLU A 144 -13.01 -3.11 -4.22
C GLU A 144 -13.23 -3.36 -5.72
N LEU A 145 -14.01 -4.39 -6.04
CA LEU A 145 -14.43 -4.70 -7.41
C LEU A 145 -15.88 -4.25 -7.62
N SER A 146 -16.14 -3.52 -8.70
CA SER A 146 -17.50 -3.28 -9.16
C SER A 146 -18.19 -4.60 -9.53
N GLY A 147 -19.52 -4.65 -9.51
CA GLY A 147 -20.28 -5.87 -9.81
C GLY A 147 -19.91 -6.51 -11.17
N THR A 148 -19.56 -5.69 -12.17
CA THR A 148 -19.10 -6.16 -13.49
C THR A 148 -17.72 -6.82 -13.45
N LEU A 149 -16.83 -6.39 -12.55
CA LEU A 149 -15.50 -6.96 -12.36
C LEU A 149 -15.48 -8.18 -11.43
N GLN A 150 -16.57 -8.44 -10.73
CA GLN A 150 -16.73 -9.66 -9.94
C GLN A 150 -17.11 -10.87 -10.83
N GLN A 151 -17.73 -10.62 -11.98
CA GLN A 151 -18.10 -11.66 -12.93
C GLN A 151 -16.96 -11.88 -13.92
N VAL A 152 -16.26 -13.01 -13.77
CA VAL A 152 -15.16 -13.39 -14.66
C VAL A 152 -15.75 -13.70 -16.05
N PRO A 153 -15.21 -13.11 -17.14
CA PRO A 153 -15.63 -13.42 -18.49
C PRO A 153 -15.46 -14.92 -18.80
N PRO A 154 -16.27 -15.49 -19.70
CA PRO A 154 -16.05 -16.84 -20.20
C PRO A 154 -14.60 -17.03 -20.69
N ARG A 155 -14.00 -18.18 -20.37
CA ARG A 155 -12.58 -18.45 -20.72
C ARG A 155 -12.29 -18.36 -22.22
N MET A 156 -13.28 -18.58 -23.07
CA MET A 156 -13.12 -18.48 -24.54
C MET A 156 -12.88 -17.04 -25.03
N ASP A 157 -13.24 -16.03 -24.23
CA ASP A 157 -13.09 -14.62 -24.59
C ASP A 157 -11.72 -14.04 -24.20
N MET A 158 -10.88 -14.85 -23.53
CA MET A 158 -9.62 -14.44 -22.94
C MET A 158 -8.44 -15.21 -23.55
N CYS A 159 -7.45 -14.46 -24.05
CA CYS A 159 -6.20 -15.07 -24.52
C CYS A 159 -5.33 -15.56 -23.35
N SER A 160 -4.34 -16.42 -23.65
CA SER A 160 -3.43 -16.97 -22.64
C SER A 160 -2.64 -15.92 -21.87
N GLU A 161 -2.24 -14.82 -22.52
CA GLU A 161 -1.49 -13.73 -21.89
C GLU A 161 -2.35 -13.00 -20.85
N CYS A 162 -3.59 -12.68 -21.19
CA CYS A 162 -4.54 -12.09 -20.24
C CYS A 162 -4.84 -13.03 -19.07
N ALA A 163 -4.99 -14.33 -19.34
CA ALA A 163 -5.21 -15.33 -18.30
C ALA A 163 -4.01 -15.41 -17.33
N GLN A 164 -2.80 -15.44 -17.86
CA GLN A 164 -1.57 -15.49 -17.07
C GLN A 164 -1.37 -14.22 -16.22
N LEU A 165 -1.69 -13.05 -16.79
CA LEU A 165 -1.63 -11.78 -16.06
C LEU A 165 -2.58 -11.79 -14.86
N LEU A 166 -3.81 -12.28 -15.02
CA LEU A 166 -4.76 -12.41 -13.92
C LEU A 166 -4.26 -13.39 -12.86
N GLU A 167 -3.78 -14.57 -13.26
CA GLU A 167 -3.24 -15.57 -12.32
C GLU A 167 -2.09 -14.99 -11.49
N GLN A 168 -1.18 -14.25 -12.13
CA GLN A 168 -0.07 -13.60 -11.41
C GLN A 168 -0.58 -12.53 -10.41
N LEU A 169 -1.62 -11.79 -10.77
CA LEU A 169 -2.22 -10.80 -9.87
C LEU A 169 -2.95 -11.44 -8.70
N GLU A 170 -3.71 -12.51 -8.93
CA GLU A 170 -4.38 -13.26 -7.86
C GLU A 170 -3.36 -13.86 -6.88
N LEU A 171 -2.24 -14.38 -7.39
CA LEU A 171 -1.13 -14.83 -6.55
C LEU A 171 -0.53 -13.69 -5.73
N THR A 172 -0.38 -12.50 -6.33
CA THR A 172 0.15 -11.30 -5.65
C THR A 172 -0.83 -10.81 -4.58
N GLU A 173 -2.13 -10.78 -4.88
CA GLU A 173 -3.20 -10.44 -3.95
C GLU A 173 -3.22 -11.40 -2.74
N GLY A 174 -3.14 -12.71 -3.01
CA GLY A 174 -3.02 -13.72 -1.97
C GLY A 174 -1.77 -13.56 -1.12
N SER A 175 -0.64 -13.20 -1.73
CA SER A 175 0.62 -12.93 -1.02
C SER A 175 0.53 -11.68 -0.14
N CYS A 176 -0.11 -10.61 -0.62
CA CYS A 176 -0.39 -9.41 0.17
C CYS A 176 -1.30 -9.72 1.36
N GLN A 177 -2.35 -10.51 1.16
CA GLN A 177 -3.25 -10.92 2.24
C GLN A 177 -2.51 -11.76 3.30
N ALA A 178 -1.74 -12.77 2.88
CA ALA A 178 -0.95 -13.58 3.79
C ALA A 178 0.08 -12.75 4.58
N CYS A 179 0.69 -11.76 3.92
CA CYS A 179 1.60 -10.82 4.57
C CYS A 179 0.87 -9.95 5.61
N ALA A 180 -0.34 -9.49 5.31
CA ALA A 180 -1.20 -8.76 6.24
C ALA A 180 -1.48 -9.58 7.51
N ASP A 181 -1.86 -10.85 7.33
CA ASP A 181 -2.20 -11.76 8.43
C ASP A 181 -0.99 -12.10 9.31
N VAL A 182 0.19 -12.31 8.71
CA VAL A 182 1.45 -12.52 9.44
C VAL A 182 1.81 -11.26 10.22
N THR A 183 1.65 -10.09 9.62
CA THR A 183 1.94 -8.80 10.27
C THR A 183 1.03 -8.56 11.46
N LEU A 184 -0.27 -8.81 11.32
CA LEU A 184 -1.23 -8.69 12.40
C LEU A 184 -0.90 -9.61 13.57
N ARG A 185 -0.60 -10.89 13.29
CA ARG A 185 -0.19 -11.86 14.33
C ARG A 185 1.06 -11.41 15.06
N ARG A 186 2.06 -10.91 14.34
CA ARG A 186 3.29 -10.39 14.94
C ARG A 186 3.01 -9.19 15.86
N TYR A 187 2.12 -8.28 15.47
CA TYR A 187 1.72 -7.18 16.36
C TYR A 187 1.03 -7.66 17.63
N GLN A 188 0.20 -8.70 17.54
CA GLN A 188 -0.44 -9.33 18.69
C GLN A 188 0.59 -10.02 19.60
N GLU A 189 1.51 -10.79 19.04
CA GLU A 189 2.60 -11.47 19.77
C GLU A 189 3.51 -10.48 20.52
N TRP A 190 3.75 -9.31 19.93
CA TRP A 190 4.52 -8.24 20.55
C TRP A 190 3.73 -7.38 21.53
N GLY A 191 2.44 -7.66 21.71
CA GLY A 191 1.56 -6.88 22.59
C GLY A 191 1.43 -5.41 22.15
N MET A 192 1.60 -5.13 20.86
CA MET A 192 1.45 -3.77 20.34
C MET A 192 0.00 -3.34 20.49
N GLN A 193 -0.20 -2.16 21.08
CA GLN A 193 -1.52 -1.61 21.29
C GLN A 193 -1.97 -0.86 20.04
N LYS A 194 -3.27 -0.96 19.69
CA LYS A 194 -3.86 -0.05 18.69
C LYS A 194 -3.74 1.38 19.21
N ALA A 195 -3.32 2.30 18.33
CA ALA A 195 -3.33 3.72 18.66
C ALA A 195 -4.75 4.12 19.08
N VAL A 196 -4.90 4.65 20.30
CA VAL A 196 -6.18 5.22 20.73
C VAL A 196 -6.37 6.51 19.92
N PRO A 197 -7.48 6.68 19.17
CA PRO A 197 -7.74 7.92 18.46
C PRO A 197 -7.81 9.05 19.48
N THR A 198 -6.76 9.84 19.59
CA THR A 198 -6.75 11.01 20.46
C THR A 198 -7.69 12.04 19.84
N ALA A 199 -8.74 12.41 20.57
CA ALA A 199 -9.79 13.34 20.14
C ALA A 199 -9.29 14.71 19.61
N ALA A 200 -8.01 15.05 19.82
CA ALA A 200 -7.38 16.26 19.33
C ALA A 200 -7.27 16.36 17.79
N ALA A 201 -7.24 15.24 17.04
CA ALA A 201 -7.17 15.28 15.58
C ALA A 201 -8.49 15.70 14.90
N VAL A 202 -9.61 15.66 15.63
CA VAL A 202 -10.93 16.08 15.12
C VAL A 202 -11.08 17.61 15.15
N SER A 203 -10.25 18.32 15.92
CA SER A 203 -10.35 19.79 16.05
C SER A 203 -9.61 20.57 14.97
N SER A 204 -8.71 19.94 14.19
CA SER A 204 -7.93 20.63 13.16
C SER A 204 -8.68 20.84 11.85
N GLY A 205 -9.80 20.12 11.63
CA GLY A 205 -10.65 20.27 10.44
C GLY A 205 -11.65 21.44 10.52
N ALA A 206 -12.00 21.91 11.73
CA ALA A 206 -12.97 22.98 11.91
C ALA A 206 -12.38 24.39 11.71
N ALA A 207 -11.06 24.56 11.86
CA ALA A 207 -10.41 25.87 11.70
C ALA A 207 -10.09 26.21 10.23
N ALA A 208 -9.99 25.21 9.33
CA ALA A 208 -9.74 25.44 7.90
C ALA A 208 -11.01 25.82 7.11
N ALA A 209 -12.21 25.53 7.64
CA ALA A 209 -13.47 25.91 7.02
C ALA A 209 -13.87 27.38 7.28
N ALA A 210 -13.18 28.09 8.17
CA ALA A 210 -13.46 29.50 8.50
C ALA A 210 -12.62 30.52 7.71
N ALA A 211 -11.72 30.07 6.83
CA ALA A 211 -10.80 30.95 6.08
C ALA A 211 -11.08 31.00 4.56
N ALA A 212 -12.18 30.42 4.08
CA ALA A 212 -12.52 30.34 2.66
C ALA A 212 -13.72 31.21 2.24
N ASP A 213 -14.08 32.23 3.02
CA ASP A 213 -15.31 33.03 2.82
C ASP A 213 -15.04 34.49 2.39
N LEU A 214 -13.90 34.77 1.76
CA LEU A 214 -13.57 36.13 1.25
C LEU A 214 -12.81 36.13 -0.09
N HIS A 215 -13.25 35.35 -1.10
CA HIS A 215 -12.91 35.69 -2.50
C HIS A 215 -13.77 34.94 -3.53
N MET A 216 -14.95 35.47 -3.87
CA MET A 216 -15.72 35.03 -5.03
C MET A 216 -16.53 36.23 -5.57
N GLY A 217 -15.80 37.16 -6.18
CA GLY A 217 -16.36 38.19 -7.05
C GLY A 217 -16.20 37.75 -8.51
N GLU A 218 -17.34 37.63 -9.19
CA GLU A 218 -17.52 37.79 -10.64
C GLU A 218 -16.75 36.84 -11.58
N GLN A 219 -17.42 35.76 -12.01
CA GLN A 219 -17.54 35.49 -13.44
C GLN A 219 -18.79 34.63 -13.73
N GLN A 220 -19.76 35.32 -14.32
CA GLN A 220 -21.01 34.76 -14.83
C GLN A 220 -20.92 34.80 -16.36
N GLN A 221 -20.81 33.66 -17.05
CA GLN A 221 -21.48 33.49 -18.35
C GLN A 221 -21.62 32.03 -18.80
N GLN A 222 -22.90 31.60 -18.78
CA GLN A 222 -23.60 30.79 -19.77
C GLN A 222 -23.05 29.41 -20.17
N GLN A 223 -23.72 28.37 -19.69
CA GLN A 223 -24.24 27.35 -20.61
C GLN A 223 -25.56 26.76 -20.11
N GLN A 224 -26.57 26.87 -20.98
CA GLN A 224 -27.95 26.45 -20.78
C GLN A 224 -28.04 24.92 -20.73
N CYS A 225 -28.65 24.42 -19.66
CA CYS A 225 -29.22 23.08 -19.62
C CYS A 225 -30.64 23.16 -20.18
N VAL A 226 -30.88 22.50 -21.31
CA VAL A 226 -32.22 22.05 -21.70
C VAL A 226 -32.32 20.61 -21.23
N GLY A 227 -33.17 20.40 -20.24
CA GLY A 227 -33.59 19.07 -19.83
C GLY A 227 -34.68 18.58 -20.75
N ASP A 228 -34.70 17.27 -20.97
CA ASP A 228 -35.93 16.52 -21.16
C ASP A 228 -35.79 15.20 -20.41
N SER A 229 -36.65 15.06 -19.40
CA SER A 229 -36.92 13.81 -18.69
C SER A 229 -37.97 13.06 -19.50
N ASP A 230 -37.75 11.77 -19.75
CA ASP A 230 -38.88 10.90 -20.07
C ASP A 230 -38.71 9.48 -19.53
N ALA A 231 -39.87 8.93 -19.19
CA ALA A 231 -40.11 7.83 -18.26
C ALA A 231 -40.19 6.45 -18.92
N GLY A 232 -40.17 5.40 -18.08
CA GLY A 232 -40.55 4.02 -18.42
C GLY A 232 -39.46 3.03 -18.00
N GLY A 233 -39.63 2.08 -17.09
CA GLY A 233 -40.81 1.28 -16.77
C GLY A 233 -40.63 -0.11 -17.40
N ALA A 234 -40.32 -1.13 -16.58
CA ALA A 234 -40.77 -2.50 -16.75
C ALA A 234 -40.21 -3.42 -15.65
N GLU A 235 -41.14 -4.07 -14.96
CA GLU A 235 -40.94 -5.12 -13.98
C GLU A 235 -40.60 -6.45 -14.66
N GLY A 236 -39.87 -7.33 -13.96
CA GLY A 236 -39.58 -8.69 -14.43
C GLY A 236 -38.94 -9.54 -13.34
N GLY A 237 -39.75 -9.99 -12.37
CA GLY A 237 -39.32 -10.95 -11.35
C GLY A 237 -39.32 -12.40 -11.89
N PRO A 238 -38.39 -13.26 -11.45
CA PRO A 238 -38.36 -14.66 -11.84
C PRO A 238 -39.35 -15.52 -11.03
N VAL A 239 -40.10 -16.36 -11.75
CA VAL A 239 -41.01 -17.39 -11.23
C VAL A 239 -40.21 -18.60 -10.73
N LEU A 240 -40.42 -18.99 -9.46
CA LEU A 240 -39.90 -20.24 -8.89
C LEU A 240 -40.91 -21.39 -9.06
N PRO A 241 -40.47 -22.62 -9.43
CA PRO A 241 -41.36 -23.78 -9.52
C PRO A 241 -41.67 -24.42 -8.16
N ARG A 242 -42.95 -24.81 -8.00
CA ARG A 242 -43.49 -25.57 -6.87
C ARG A 242 -42.92 -26.99 -6.81
N GLN A 243 -42.43 -27.39 -5.64
CA GLN A 243 -42.19 -28.79 -5.30
C GLN A 243 -43.48 -29.46 -4.77
N GLN A 244 -43.77 -30.67 -5.24
CA GLN A 244 -44.81 -31.55 -4.70
C GLN A 244 -44.25 -32.43 -3.57
N PRO A 245 -45.05 -32.77 -2.54
CA PRO A 245 -44.64 -33.70 -1.49
C PRO A 245 -44.80 -35.17 -1.92
N PRO A 246 -44.02 -36.09 -1.33
CA PRO A 246 -44.08 -37.52 -1.62
C PRO A 246 -45.31 -38.18 -0.97
N GLN A 247 -45.80 -39.25 -1.61
CA GLN A 247 -46.74 -40.22 -1.05
C GLN A 247 -46.00 -41.31 -0.27
#